data_AF-A0A174V240-F1
#
_entry.id   AF-A0A174V240-F1
#
_cell.length_a   1.000
_cell.length_b   1.000
_cell.length_c   1.000
_cell.angle_alpha   90.00
_cell.angle_beta   90.00
_cell.angle_gamma   90.00
#
_symmetry.space_group_name_H-M   'P 1'
#
loop_
_entity.id
_entity.type
_entity.pdbx_description
1 polymer ?
#
loop_
_entity_poly.entity_id
_entity_poly.type
_entity_poly.pdbx_seq_one_letter_code
_entity_poly.pdbx_strand_id
1 'polypeptide(L)'
;MAQGKGPAYERWAKVFNLKQMAAALQYLRENDLMDYGALAASTEKAVAHFHTLSEELRQTETELEKTSGLMAATVDYAKTRPVFDGYKAARYSKKYLSEHEAELSTYRAARATMNELLDGAKLPKMADMKKARQELAGKKKALYAEYRKAQADMRQAVAVKANIDHLLGVTDGRENKAQER
;
A
#
# COMPACT_ATOMS: atom_id res chain seq x y z
N MET A 1 -19.16 36.42 -9.26
CA MET A 1 -18.26 36.55 -10.43
C MET A 1 -16.88 36.14 -9.96
N ALA A 2 -16.32 35.06 -10.50
CA ALA A 2 -14.98 34.61 -10.18
C ALA A 2 -13.96 35.69 -10.61
N GLN A 3 -13.54 36.53 -9.67
CA GLN A 3 -12.52 37.55 -9.93
C GLN A 3 -11.19 36.84 -10.21
N GLY A 4 -10.62 37.11 -11.39
CA GLY A 4 -9.23 36.75 -11.70
C GLY A 4 -8.99 35.84 -12.91
N LYS A 5 -10.03 35.38 -13.63
CA LYS A 5 -9.85 34.49 -14.78
C LYS A 5 -10.37 35.15 -16.07
N GLY A 6 -9.46 35.40 -17.02
CA GLY A 6 -9.79 36.15 -18.24
C GLY A 6 -10.74 35.41 -19.20
N PRO A 7 -11.28 36.09 -20.23
CA PRO A 7 -12.26 35.52 -21.16
C PRO A 7 -11.84 34.21 -21.85
N ALA A 8 -10.54 33.99 -22.02
CA ALA A 8 -9.98 32.75 -22.56
C ALA A 8 -10.18 31.56 -21.59
N TYR A 9 -10.03 31.78 -20.28
CA TYR A 9 -10.26 30.76 -19.26
C TYR A 9 -11.73 30.37 -19.21
N GLU A 10 -12.65 31.35 -19.28
CA GLU A 10 -14.09 31.07 -19.27
C GLU A 10 -14.51 30.20 -20.46
N ARG A 11 -13.98 30.49 -21.65
CA ARG A 11 -14.22 29.69 -22.85
C ARG A 11 -13.65 28.29 -22.69
N TRP A 12 -12.42 28.17 -22.18
CA TRP A 12 -11.80 26.87 -21.90
C TRP A 12 -12.63 26.05 -20.91
N ALA A 13 -13.05 26.65 -19.79
CA ALA A 13 -13.82 25.99 -18.74
C ALA A 13 -15.16 25.46 -19.27
N LYS A 14 -15.86 26.23 -20.11
CA LYS A 14 -17.11 25.78 -20.76
C LYS A 14 -16.88 24.55 -21.64
N VAL A 15 -15.87 24.59 -22.52
CA VAL A 15 -15.55 23.45 -23.40
C VAL A 15 -15.09 22.24 -22.60
N PHE A 16 -14.29 22.45 -21.56
CA PHE A 16 -13.84 21.40 -20.66
C PHE A 16 -15.01 20.72 -19.95
N ASN A 17 -15.92 21.50 -19.36
CA ASN A 17 -17.11 20.96 -18.68
C ASN A 17 -18.00 20.15 -19.62
N LEU A 18 -18.25 20.64 -20.85
CA LEU A 18 -19.02 19.90 -21.84
C LEU A 18 -18.38 18.54 -22.19
N LYS A 19 -17.05 18.50 -22.33
CA LYS A 19 -16.32 17.24 -22.55
C LYS A 19 -16.44 16.28 -21.36
N GLN A 20 -16.33 16.79 -20.14
CA GLN A 20 -16.49 15.99 -18.92
C GLN A 20 -17.91 15.42 -18.78
N MET A 21 -18.94 16.21 -19.13
CA MET A 21 -20.33 15.75 -19.14
C MET A 21 -20.57 14.67 -20.20
N ALA A 22 -20.05 14.86 -21.42
CA ALA A 22 -20.16 13.86 -22.48
C ALA A 22 -19.50 12.53 -22.07
N ALA A 23 -18.30 12.59 -21.47
CA ALA A 23 -17.61 11.42 -20.94
C ALA A 23 -18.38 10.73 -19.80
N ALA A 24 -18.99 11.52 -18.89
CA ALA A 24 -19.83 10.99 -17.82
C ALA A 24 -21.07 10.25 -18.38
N LEU A 25 -21.80 10.87 -19.31
CA LEU A 25 -22.97 10.25 -19.95
C LEU A 25 -22.61 8.98 -20.73
N GLN A 26 -21.46 8.97 -21.41
CA GLN A 26 -20.95 7.78 -22.08
C GLN A 26 -20.67 6.65 -21.07
N TYR A 27 -19.99 6.95 -19.96
CA TYR A 27 -19.73 5.97 -18.91
C TYR A 27 -21.01 5.38 -18.32
N LEU A 28 -22.02 6.22 -18.04
CA LEU A 28 -23.30 5.73 -17.54
C LEU A 28 -23.95 4.75 -18.52
N ARG A 29 -23.89 5.04 -19.82
CA ARG A 29 -24.42 4.16 -20.86
C ARG A 29 -23.67 2.84 -20.95
N GLU A 30 -22.34 2.88 -20.95
CA GLU A 30 -21.48 1.69 -21.07
C GLU A 30 -21.62 0.74 -19.88
N ASN A 31 -21.98 1.27 -18.70
CA ASN A 31 -22.10 0.51 -17.46
C ASN A 31 -23.57 0.29 -17.01
N ASP A 32 -24.54 0.68 -17.83
CA ASP A 32 -25.98 0.61 -17.54
C ASP A 32 -26.38 1.30 -16.21
N LEU A 33 -25.73 2.43 -15.92
CA LEU A 33 -25.94 3.24 -14.70
C LEU A 33 -26.90 4.40 -14.99
N MET A 34 -28.11 4.08 -15.44
CA MET A 34 -29.10 5.09 -15.86
C MET A 34 -29.86 5.74 -14.68
N ASP A 35 -29.76 5.16 -13.49
CA ASP A 35 -30.30 5.71 -12.25
C ASP A 35 -29.18 6.24 -11.32
N TYR A 36 -29.45 7.34 -10.63
CA TYR A 36 -28.48 7.97 -9.73
C TYR A 36 -28.10 7.06 -8.56
N GLY A 37 -29.05 6.31 -8.00
CA GLY A 37 -28.80 5.33 -6.94
C GLY A 37 -27.87 4.21 -7.42
N ALA A 38 -28.06 3.73 -8.65
CA ALA A 38 -27.16 2.75 -9.27
C ALA A 38 -25.74 3.31 -9.46
N LEU A 39 -25.60 4.57 -9.92
CA LEU A 39 -24.30 5.25 -10.02
C LEU A 39 -23.62 5.36 -8.65
N ALA A 40 -24.33 5.85 -7.63
CA ALA A 40 -23.80 6.00 -6.28
C ALA A 40 -23.33 4.66 -5.70
N ALA A 41 -24.15 3.62 -5.80
CA ALA A 41 -23.80 2.28 -5.34
C ALA A 41 -22.60 1.68 -6.09
N SER A 42 -22.51 1.90 -7.41
CA SER A 42 -21.37 1.47 -8.22
C SER A 42 -20.08 2.18 -7.80
N THR A 43 -20.13 3.50 -7.58
CA THR A 43 -19.00 4.27 -7.06
C THR A 43 -18.56 3.79 -5.68
N GLU A 44 -19.50 3.58 -4.76
CA GLU A 44 -19.20 3.04 -3.42
C GLU A 44 -18.55 1.67 -3.49
N LYS A 45 -19.04 0.78 -4.37
CA LYS A 45 -18.45 -0.54 -4.61
C LYS A 45 -17.02 -0.44 -5.13
N ALA A 46 -16.75 0.46 -6.08
CA ALA A 46 -15.41 0.67 -6.62
C ALA A 46 -14.44 1.21 -5.55
N VAL A 47 -14.90 2.15 -4.71
CA VAL A 47 -14.14 2.68 -3.56
C VAL A 47 -13.86 1.59 -2.53
N ALA A 48 -14.88 0.82 -2.14
CA ALA A 48 -14.73 -0.29 -1.19
C ALA A 48 -13.73 -1.34 -1.71
N HIS A 49 -13.85 -1.75 -2.96
CA HIS A 49 -12.94 -2.72 -3.57
C HIS A 49 -11.49 -2.22 -3.60
N PHE A 50 -11.27 -0.95 -3.96
CA PHE A 50 -9.95 -0.33 -3.90
C PHE A 50 -9.37 -0.36 -2.48
N HIS A 51 -10.15 -0.01 -1.46
CA HIS A 51 -9.70 -0.04 -0.07
C HIS A 51 -9.38 -1.46 0.42
N THR A 52 -10.21 -2.44 0.08
CA THR A 52 -9.94 -3.85 0.39
C THR A 52 -8.61 -4.31 -0.21
N LEU A 53 -8.40 -4.09 -1.52
CA LEU A 53 -7.14 -4.48 -2.17
C LEU A 53 -5.93 -3.71 -1.62
N SER A 54 -6.11 -2.43 -1.27
CA SER A 54 -5.05 -1.63 -0.66
C SER A 54 -4.63 -2.20 0.69
N GLU A 55 -5.59 -2.62 1.53
CA GLU A 55 -5.29 -3.21 2.83
C GLU A 55 -4.69 -4.61 2.71
N GLU A 56 -5.20 -5.46 1.82
CA GLU A 56 -4.63 -6.78 1.54
C GLU A 56 -3.19 -6.69 1.02
N LEU A 57 -2.91 -5.72 0.13
CA LEU A 57 -1.57 -5.47 -0.37
C LEU A 57 -0.64 -5.03 0.77
N ARG A 58 -1.07 -4.08 1.61
CA ARG A 58 -0.32 -3.60 2.76
C ARG A 58 0.01 -4.73 3.75
N GLN A 59 -0.98 -5.57 4.08
CA GLN A 59 -0.80 -6.72 4.95
C GLN A 59 0.19 -7.72 4.35
N THR A 60 0.06 -8.04 3.06
CA THR A 60 0.99 -8.94 2.36
C THR A 60 2.42 -8.39 2.37
N GLU A 61 2.59 -7.07 2.21
CA GLU A 61 3.89 -6.41 2.29
C GLU A 61 4.49 -6.48 3.70
N THR A 62 3.69 -6.22 4.74
CA THR A 62 4.11 -6.34 6.14
C THR A 62 4.52 -7.78 6.48
N GLU A 63 3.75 -8.78 6.05
CA GLU A 63 4.10 -10.20 6.27
C GLU A 63 5.39 -10.59 5.53
N LEU A 64 5.60 -10.07 4.32
CA LEU A 64 6.81 -10.32 3.55
C LEU A 64 8.04 -9.69 4.21
N GLU A 65 7.92 -8.46 4.72
CA GLU A 65 8.98 -7.78 5.48
C GLU A 65 9.30 -8.54 6.76
N LYS A 66 8.28 -8.91 7.55
CA LYS A 66 8.42 -9.72 8.76
C LYS A 66 9.15 -11.03 8.48
N THR A 67 8.73 -11.76 7.45
CA THR A 67 9.35 -13.04 7.06
C THR A 67 10.80 -12.82 6.65
N SER A 68 11.07 -11.77 5.88
CA SER A 68 12.42 -11.41 5.42
C SER A 68 13.36 -11.04 6.58
N GLY A 69 12.88 -10.21 7.51
CA GLY A 69 13.62 -9.82 8.71
C GLY A 69 13.91 -11.00 9.62
N LEU A 70 12.93 -11.90 9.81
CA LEU A 70 13.12 -13.10 10.62
C LEU A 70 14.16 -14.04 10.01
N MET A 71 14.13 -14.22 8.68
CA MET A 71 15.15 -15.01 7.97
C MET A 71 16.55 -14.41 8.16
N ALA A 72 16.70 -13.09 8.00
CA ALA A 72 17.99 -12.41 8.15
C ALA A 72 18.52 -12.55 9.58
N ALA A 73 17.70 -12.25 10.58
CA ALA A 73 18.07 -12.38 11.98
C ALA A 73 18.42 -13.83 12.36
N THR A 74 17.74 -14.83 11.79
CA THR A 74 18.08 -16.25 12.01
C THR A 74 19.48 -16.58 11.47
N VAL A 75 19.85 -16.04 10.31
CA VAL A 75 21.17 -16.23 9.72
C VAL A 75 22.24 -15.55 10.57
N ASP A 76 22.03 -14.29 10.96
CA ASP A 76 22.99 -13.54 11.77
C ASP A 76 23.18 -14.17 13.14
N TYR A 77 22.10 -14.63 13.76
CA TYR A 77 22.14 -15.40 14.99
C TYR A 77 23.00 -16.65 14.84
N ALA A 78 22.76 -17.46 13.80
CA ALA A 78 23.53 -18.68 13.58
C ALA A 78 25.03 -18.41 13.34
N LYS A 79 25.37 -17.35 12.61
CA LYS A 79 26.76 -16.95 12.33
C LYS A 79 27.51 -16.47 13.58
N THR A 80 26.83 -15.72 14.44
CA THR A 80 27.44 -15.06 15.61
C THR A 80 27.33 -15.88 16.89
N ARG A 81 26.50 -16.92 16.90
CA ARG A 81 26.32 -17.80 18.06
C ARG A 81 27.63 -18.44 18.56
N PRO A 82 28.54 -18.95 17.70
CA PRO A 82 29.81 -19.52 18.17
C PRO A 82 30.69 -18.49 18.91
N VAL A 83 30.67 -17.23 18.48
CA VAL A 83 31.40 -16.14 19.15
C VAL A 83 30.79 -15.84 20.53
N PHE A 84 29.46 -15.83 20.62
CA PHE A 84 28.80 -15.70 21.92
C PHE A 84 29.09 -16.88 22.87
N ASP A 85 29.11 -18.11 22.35
CA ASP A 85 29.44 -19.30 23.13
C ASP A 85 30.91 -19.26 23.60
N GLY A 86 31.83 -18.78 22.75
CA GLY A 86 33.22 -18.49 23.11
C GLY A 86 33.36 -17.41 24.20
N TYR A 87 32.56 -16.35 24.11
CA TYR A 87 32.51 -15.31 25.15
C TYR A 87 32.08 -15.86 26.51
N LYS A 88 31.08 -16.76 26.51
CA LYS A 88 30.63 -17.46 27.72
C LYS A 88 31.73 -18.38 28.27
N ALA A 89 32.41 -19.12 27.41
CA ALA A 89 33.51 -20.00 27.81
C ALA A 89 34.70 -19.21 28.41
N ALA A 90 34.98 -18.02 27.86
CA ALA A 90 35.96 -17.06 28.38
C ALA A 90 35.49 -16.31 29.64
N ARG A 91 34.41 -16.77 30.29
CA ARG A 91 33.80 -16.18 31.50
C ARG A 91 33.52 -14.68 31.35
N TYR A 92 33.06 -14.26 30.18
CA TYR A 92 32.72 -12.87 29.89
C TYR A 92 33.90 -11.89 29.99
N SER A 93 35.12 -12.35 29.67
CA SER A 93 36.34 -11.54 29.71
C SER A 93 36.25 -10.23 28.90
N LYS A 94 36.72 -9.12 29.48
CA LYS A 94 36.82 -7.83 28.79
C LYS A 94 37.68 -7.91 27.52
N LYS A 95 38.75 -8.71 27.53
CA LYS A 95 39.62 -8.89 26.36
C LYS A 95 38.86 -9.52 25.18
N TYR A 96 38.08 -10.55 25.46
CA TYR A 96 37.25 -11.20 24.45
C TYR A 96 36.17 -10.25 23.92
N LEU A 97 35.56 -9.47 24.83
CA LEU A 97 34.56 -8.48 24.45
C LEU A 97 35.13 -7.44 23.47
N SER A 98 36.35 -6.93 23.71
CA SER A 98 36.98 -5.97 22.80
C SER A 98 37.40 -6.57 21.47
N GLU A 99 37.75 -7.86 21.43
CA GLU A 99 38.16 -8.55 20.20
C GLU A 99 36.95 -8.91 19.31
N HIS A 100 35.77 -9.09 19.90
CA HIS A 100 34.57 -9.61 19.23
C HIS A 100 33.33 -8.72 19.43
N GLU A 101 33.53 -7.42 19.62
CA GLU A 101 32.47 -6.49 19.98
C GLU A 101 31.35 -6.45 18.92
N ALA A 102 31.74 -6.40 17.64
CA ALA A 102 30.82 -6.31 16.51
C ALA A 102 29.93 -7.57 16.38
N GLU A 103 30.52 -8.76 16.50
CA GLU A 103 29.79 -10.02 16.43
C GLU A 103 28.88 -10.22 17.64
N LEU A 104 29.31 -9.82 18.83
CA LEU A 104 28.49 -9.88 20.04
C LEU A 104 27.33 -8.86 19.99
N SER A 105 27.55 -7.69 19.39
CA SER A 105 26.49 -6.71 19.12
C SER A 105 25.47 -7.28 18.13
N THR A 106 25.95 -7.84 17.02
CA THR A 106 25.12 -8.48 15.98
C THR A 106 24.31 -9.65 16.55
N TYR A 107 24.90 -10.48 17.40
CA TYR A 107 24.21 -11.57 18.09
C TYR A 107 23.04 -11.06 18.94
N ARG A 108 23.27 -10.00 19.73
CA ARG A 108 22.24 -9.41 20.59
C ARG A 108 21.11 -8.79 19.76
N ALA A 109 21.46 -8.06 18.69
CA ALA A 109 20.49 -7.48 17.77
C ALA A 109 19.64 -8.56 17.09
N ALA A 110 20.27 -9.59 16.53
CA ALA A 110 19.59 -10.72 15.90
C ALA A 110 18.62 -11.41 16.87
N ARG A 111 19.04 -11.65 18.11
CA ARG A 111 18.17 -12.24 19.14
C ARG A 111 16.99 -11.32 19.49
N ALA A 112 17.21 -10.01 19.60
CA ALA A 112 16.15 -9.04 19.88
C ALA A 112 15.12 -9.00 18.75
N THR A 113 15.57 -8.89 17.49
CA THR A 113 14.71 -8.91 16.30
C THR A 113 13.91 -10.21 16.19
N MET A 114 14.53 -11.37 16.44
CA MET A 114 13.81 -12.65 16.43
C MET A 114 12.70 -12.68 17.49
N ASN A 115 12.97 -12.19 18.70
CA ASN A 115 11.98 -12.15 19.78
C ASN A 115 10.80 -11.22 19.44
N GLU A 116 11.10 -10.03 18.91
CA GLU A 116 10.10 -9.04 18.51
C GLU A 116 9.20 -9.56 17.38
N LEU A 117 9.79 -10.13 16.32
CA LEU A 117 9.03 -10.62 15.18
C LEU A 117 8.25 -11.89 15.51
N LEU A 118 8.77 -12.78 16.38
CA LEU A 118 8.07 -14.00 16.74
C LEU A 118 6.93 -13.77 17.72
N ASP A 119 7.01 -12.75 18.57
CA ASP A 119 6.00 -12.45 19.60
C ASP A 119 5.60 -13.70 20.41
N GLY A 120 6.61 -14.43 20.89
CA GLY A 120 6.42 -15.68 21.64
C GLY A 120 6.13 -16.92 20.79
N ALA A 121 5.94 -16.79 19.47
CA ALA A 121 5.79 -17.92 18.57
C ALA A 121 7.11 -18.70 18.41
N LYS A 122 6.98 -19.97 18.02
CA LYS A 122 8.14 -20.81 17.70
C LYS A 122 8.78 -20.37 16.39
N LEU A 123 10.12 -20.31 16.36
CA LEU A 123 10.88 -20.07 15.13
C LEU A 123 10.55 -21.13 14.06
N PRO A 124 10.02 -20.74 12.88
CA PRO A 124 9.78 -21.66 11.78
C PRO A 124 11.10 -22.18 11.19
N LYS A 125 11.04 -23.30 10.46
CA LYS A 125 12.23 -23.79 9.74
C LYS A 125 12.57 -22.85 8.59
N MET A 126 13.86 -22.74 8.27
CA MET A 126 14.33 -21.89 7.17
C MET A 126 13.69 -22.25 5.81
N ALA A 127 13.41 -23.53 5.56
CA ALA A 127 12.71 -23.97 4.36
C ALA A 127 11.26 -23.43 4.29
N ASP A 128 10.54 -23.45 5.41
CA ASP A 128 9.17 -22.96 5.50
C ASP A 128 9.12 -21.45 5.30
N MET A 129 10.06 -20.69 5.90
CA MET A 129 10.17 -19.24 5.70
C MET A 129 10.48 -18.88 4.24
N LYS A 130 11.34 -19.64 3.56
CA LYS A 130 11.63 -19.45 2.12
C LYS A 130 10.39 -19.67 1.27
N LYS A 131 9.63 -20.74 1.55
CA LYS A 131 8.38 -21.06 0.85
C LYS A 131 7.35 -19.94 1.07
N ALA A 132 7.10 -19.56 2.32
CA ALA A 132 6.16 -18.48 2.66
C ALA A 132 6.56 -17.16 1.97
N ARG A 133 7.85 -16.80 1.98
CA ARG A 133 8.34 -15.60 1.27
C ARG A 133 8.07 -15.65 -0.23
N GLN A 134 8.26 -16.80 -0.88
CA GLN A 134 8.00 -16.97 -2.30
C GLN A 134 6.50 -16.83 -2.62
N GLU A 135 5.65 -17.43 -1.80
CA GLU A 135 4.18 -17.33 -1.93
C GLU A 135 3.70 -15.89 -1.73
N LEU A 136 4.19 -15.21 -0.68
CA LEU A 136 3.89 -13.80 -0.41
C LEU A 136 4.37 -12.89 -1.54
N ALA A 137 5.54 -13.14 -2.13
CA ALA A 137 6.03 -12.37 -3.27
C ALA A 137 5.15 -12.57 -4.52
N GLY A 138 4.70 -13.81 -4.76
CA GLY A 138 3.73 -14.12 -5.81
C GLY A 138 2.39 -13.41 -5.59
N LYS A 139 1.84 -13.50 -4.38
CA LYS A 139 0.60 -12.82 -3.98
C LYS A 139 0.71 -11.31 -4.13
N LYS A 140 1.80 -10.70 -3.65
CA LYS A 140 2.07 -9.26 -3.81
C LYS A 140 2.04 -8.86 -5.28
N LYS A 141 2.69 -9.63 -6.16
CA LYS A 141 2.71 -9.32 -7.60
C LYS A 141 1.31 -9.37 -8.23
N ALA A 142 0.51 -10.38 -7.88
CA ALA A 142 -0.87 -10.50 -8.36
C ALA A 142 -1.76 -9.36 -7.84
N LEU A 143 -1.73 -9.11 -6.52
CA LEU A 143 -2.47 -8.02 -5.88
C LEU A 143 -2.11 -6.65 -6.45
N TYR A 144 -0.85 -6.41 -6.78
CA TYR A 144 -0.44 -5.12 -7.36
C TYR A 144 -1.08 -4.86 -8.73
N ALA A 145 -1.24 -5.90 -9.55
CA ALA A 145 -1.91 -5.77 -10.85
C ALA A 145 -3.40 -5.42 -10.68
N GLU A 146 -4.09 -6.10 -9.77
CA GLU A 146 -5.50 -5.85 -9.44
C GLU A 146 -5.71 -4.48 -8.80
N TYR A 147 -4.85 -4.12 -7.83
CA TYR A 147 -4.86 -2.83 -7.16
C TYR A 147 -4.76 -1.67 -8.15
N ARG A 148 -3.88 -1.77 -9.16
CA ARG A 148 -3.71 -0.71 -10.18
C ARG A 148 -4.96 -0.53 -11.02
N LYS A 149 -5.65 -1.63 -11.34
CA LYS A 149 -6.95 -1.58 -12.03
C LYS A 149 -8.03 -0.97 -11.14
N ALA A 150 -8.18 -1.46 -9.91
CA ALA A 150 -9.16 -0.95 -8.96
C ALA A 150 -8.95 0.55 -8.65
N GLN A 151 -7.70 1.02 -8.60
CA GLN A 151 -7.39 2.44 -8.45
C GLN A 151 -7.88 3.28 -9.63
N ALA A 152 -7.72 2.78 -10.86
CA ALA A 152 -8.20 3.46 -12.06
C ALA A 152 -9.74 3.48 -12.09
N ASP A 153 -10.37 2.33 -11.84
CA ASP A 153 -11.82 2.16 -11.81
C ASP A 153 -12.45 3.09 -10.75
N MET A 154 -11.90 3.12 -9.53
CA MET A 154 -12.33 4.02 -8.47
C MET A 154 -12.22 5.49 -8.89
N ARG A 155 -11.07 5.92 -9.44
CA ARG A 155 -10.87 7.31 -9.88
C ARG A 155 -11.87 7.72 -10.96
N GLN A 156 -12.13 6.83 -11.91
CA GLN A 156 -13.12 7.07 -12.97
C GLN A 156 -14.53 7.16 -12.38
N ALA A 157 -14.94 6.20 -11.54
CA ALA A 157 -16.26 6.19 -10.93
C ALA A 157 -16.53 7.42 -10.06
N VAL A 158 -15.53 7.86 -9.27
CA VAL A 158 -15.62 9.08 -8.44
C VAL A 158 -15.70 10.34 -9.31
N ALA A 159 -14.89 10.43 -10.38
CA ALA A 159 -14.92 11.57 -11.29
C ALA A 159 -16.26 11.67 -12.03
N VAL A 160 -16.80 10.55 -12.52
CA VAL A 160 -18.12 10.50 -13.16
C VAL A 160 -19.20 10.92 -12.17
N LYS A 161 -19.21 10.34 -10.95
CA LYS A 161 -20.19 10.72 -9.93
C LYS A 161 -20.12 12.21 -9.61
N ALA A 162 -18.93 12.77 -9.44
CA ALA A 162 -18.76 14.21 -9.19
C ALA A 162 -19.30 15.09 -10.34
N ASN A 163 -19.08 14.68 -11.60
CA ASN A 163 -19.61 15.40 -12.77
C ASN A 163 -21.15 15.34 -12.82
N ILE A 164 -21.76 14.20 -12.47
CA ILE A 164 -23.22 14.05 -12.40
C ILE A 164 -23.80 14.81 -11.19
N ASP A 165 -23.15 14.77 -10.03
CA ASP A 165 -23.54 15.55 -8.85
C ASP A 165 -23.56 17.06 -9.16
N HIS A 166 -22.58 17.54 -9.93
CA HIS A 166 -22.52 18.92 -10.40
C HIS A 166 -23.69 19.26 -11.33
N LEU A 167 -24.05 18.34 -12.25
CA LEU A 167 -25.19 18.53 -13.16
C LEU A 167 -26.52 18.61 -12.45
N LEU A 168 -26.70 17.79 -11.41
CA LEU A 168 -27.93 17.74 -10.62
C LEU A 168 -28.01 18.88 -9.60
N GLY A 169 -26.99 19.74 -9.50
CA GLY A 169 -26.91 20.79 -8.49
C GLY A 169 -26.78 20.26 -7.06
N VAL A 170 -26.36 18.99 -6.91
CA VAL A 170 -26.20 18.30 -5.61
C VAL A 170 -24.89 18.72 -4.92
N THR A 171 -23.95 19.33 -5.65
CA THR A 171 -22.75 19.94 -5.06
C THR A 171 -22.97 21.42 -4.74
N ASP A 172 -22.75 21.82 -3.48
CA ASP A 172 -22.56 23.21 -3.07
C ASP A 172 -21.37 23.83 -3.82
N GLY A 173 -21.61 24.46 -4.97
CA GLY A 173 -20.75 25.49 -5.56
C GLY A 173 -19.24 25.22 -5.67
N ARG A 174 -18.77 23.97 -5.76
CA ARG A 174 -17.34 23.69 -5.95
C ARG A 174 -16.96 23.99 -7.39
N GLU A 175 -16.58 25.23 -7.63
CA GLU A 175 -15.88 25.63 -8.86
C GLU A 175 -14.65 24.74 -9.05
N ASN A 176 -14.54 24.17 -10.25
CA ASN A 176 -13.44 23.31 -10.71
C ASN A 176 -12.08 23.74 -10.14
N LYS A 177 -11.59 23.01 -9.13
CA LYS A 177 -10.15 22.92 -8.88
C LYS A 177 -9.58 21.98 -9.93
N ALA A 178 -9.35 22.53 -11.12
CA ALA A 178 -8.43 21.93 -12.07
C ALA A 178 -7.13 21.68 -11.31
N GLN A 179 -6.70 20.42 -11.28
CA GLN A 179 -5.42 20.03 -10.72
C GLN A 179 -4.36 20.67 -11.63
N GLU A 180 -3.83 21.82 -11.22
CA GLU A 180 -2.66 22.43 -11.83
C GLU A 180 -1.54 21.39 -11.74
N ARG A 181 -1.13 20.91 -12.91
CA ARG A 181 0.05 20.06 -13.06
C ARG A 181 1.28 20.92 -13.15
#